data_AF-A0A354TF95-F1
#
_entry.id   AF-A0A354TF95-F1
#
_cell.length_a   1.000
_cell.length_b   1.000
_cell.length_c   1.000
_cell.angle_alpha   90.00
_cell.angle_beta   90.00
_cell.angle_gamma   90.00
#
_symmetry.space_group_name_H-M   'P 1'
#
loop_
_entity.id
_entity.type
_entity.pdbx_description
1 polymer ?
#
loop_
_entity_poly.entity_id
_entity_poly.type
_entity_poly.pdbx_seq_one_letter_code
_entity_poly.pdbx_strand_id
1 'polypeptide(L)' 'QQAEAFADRLGKLTVFEQLDHAWLSAFGRPPTTKERELANAFTFEMEASLEGPRTQSQREALITFAQSLLCAAEFVVVD' A
#
# COMPACT_ATOMS: atom_id res chain seq x y z
N GLN A 1 1.07 -2.50 -14.27
CA GLN A 1 2.42 -2.15 -14.74
C GLN A 1 3.22 -1.30 -13.75
N GLN A 2 2.90 -0.01 -13.49
CA GLN A 2 3.69 0.79 -12.53
C GLN A 2 3.53 0.35 -11.06
N ALA A 3 2.30 0.03 -10.62
CA ALA A 3 2.04 -0.42 -9.25
C ALA A 3 2.70 -1.78 -8.92
N GLU A 4 2.77 -2.70 -9.89
CA GLU A 4 3.44 -4.00 -9.71
C GLU A 4 4.96 -3.84 -9.56
N ALA A 5 5.59 -3.02 -10.43
CA ALA A 5 7.01 -2.71 -10.33
C ALA A 5 7.36 -1.94 -9.04
N PHE A 6 6.39 -1.27 -8.44
CA PHE A 6 6.55 -0.62 -7.14
C PHE A 6 6.42 -1.64 -5.99
N ALA A 7 5.39 -2.49 -6.01
CA ALA A 7 5.22 -3.58 -5.04
C ALA A 7 6.41 -4.56 -5.01
N ASP A 8 6.97 -4.91 -6.18
CA ASP A 8 8.14 -5.80 -6.25
C ASP A 8 9.39 -5.17 -5.64
N ARG A 9 9.53 -3.84 -5.64
CA ARG A 9 10.61 -3.12 -4.95
C ARG A 9 10.43 -3.11 -3.43
N LEU A 10 9.18 -3.14 -2.97
CA LEU A 10 8.83 -3.19 -1.55
C LEU A 10 9.01 -4.58 -0.94
N GLY A 11 8.93 -5.66 -1.73
CA GLY A 11 9.03 -7.05 -1.25
C GLY A 11 10.33 -7.44 -0.50
N LYS A 12 11.33 -6.56 -0.41
CA LYS A 12 12.56 -6.75 0.40
C LYS A 12 12.46 -6.19 1.82
N LEU A 13 11.39 -5.49 2.14
CA LEU A 13 11.15 -4.81 3.41
C LEU A 13 10.09 -5.54 4.24
N THR A 14 10.05 -5.32 5.55
CA THR A 14 8.95 -5.82 6.40
C THR A 14 7.62 -5.17 5.99
N VAL A 15 6.48 -5.84 6.21
CA VAL A 15 5.15 -5.32 5.81
C VAL A 15 4.93 -3.87 6.27
N PHE A 16 5.35 -3.53 7.49
CA PHE A 16 5.25 -2.18 8.03
C PHE A 16 6.09 -1.15 7.24
N GLU A 17 7.32 -1.51 6.86
CA GLU A 17 8.20 -0.67 6.05
C GLU A 17 7.68 -0.54 4.61
N GLN A 18 6.96 -1.55 4.09
CA GLN A 18 6.34 -1.50 2.77
C GLN A 18 5.24 -0.45 2.71
N LEU A 19 4.38 -0.38 3.74
CA LEU A 19 3.29 0.60 3.82
C LEU A 19 3.82 2.03 3.98
N ASP A 20 4.80 2.22 4.87
CA ASP A 20 5.42 3.53 5.10
C ASP A 20 6.11 4.05 3.82
N HIS A 21 6.82 3.18 3.11
CA HIS A 21 7.48 3.54 1.85
C HIS A 21 6.47 3.80 0.71
N ALA A 22 5.38 3.03 0.66
CA ALA A 22 4.29 3.26 -0.30
C ALA A 22 3.63 4.63 -0.09
N TRP A 23 3.35 4.97 1.15
CA TRP A 23 2.78 6.26 1.52
C TRP A 23 3.73 7.42 1.18
N LEU A 24 5.01 7.29 1.54
CA LEU A 24 6.04 8.28 1.23
C LEU A 24 6.17 8.51 -0.28
N SER A 25 6.11 7.45 -1.07
CA SER A 25 6.22 7.55 -2.53
C SER A 25 5.00 8.20 -3.18
N ALA A 26 3.81 8.00 -2.63
CA ALA A 26 2.58 8.57 -3.15
C ALA A 26 2.40 10.05 -2.77
N PHE A 27 2.71 10.42 -1.51
CA PHE A 27 2.40 11.75 -0.97
C PHE A 27 3.63 12.61 -0.68
N GLY A 28 4.85 12.10 -0.90
CA GLY A 28 6.10 12.84 -0.63
C GLY A 28 6.38 13.07 0.87
N ARG A 29 5.60 12.48 1.78
CA ARG A 29 5.78 12.55 3.23
C ARG A 29 5.54 11.20 3.90
N PRO A 30 6.17 10.91 5.05
CA PRO A 30 5.83 9.73 5.83
C PRO A 30 4.37 9.81 6.36
N PRO A 31 3.73 8.66 6.61
CA PRO A 31 2.43 8.62 7.25
C PRO A 31 2.53 9.08 8.71
N THR A 32 1.47 9.71 9.19
CA THR A 32 1.25 9.90 10.63
C THR A 32 0.93 8.57 11.31
N THR A 33 1.01 8.52 12.65
CA THR A 33 0.66 7.31 13.41
C THR A 33 -0.74 6.77 13.05
N LYS A 34 -1.73 7.67 12.95
CA LYS A 34 -3.10 7.31 12.62
C LYS A 34 -3.24 6.79 11.18
N GLU A 35 -2.55 7.40 10.23
CA GLU A 35 -2.54 6.93 8.83
C GLU A 35 -1.88 5.56 8.70
N ARG A 36 -0.82 5.31 9.46
CA ARG A 36 -0.18 4.00 9.52
C ARG A 36 -1.12 2.94 10.10
N GLU A 37 -1.84 3.24 11.17
CA GLU A 37 -2.84 2.33 11.74
C GLU A 37 -3.93 1.99 10.71
N LEU A 38 -4.45 3.00 10.00
CA LEU A 38 -5.45 2.81 8.94
C LEU A 38 -4.91 2.03 7.74
N ALA A 39 -3.67 2.28 7.32
CA ALA A 39 -3.02 1.55 6.24
C ALA A 39 -2.86 0.06 6.58
N ASN A 40 -2.43 -0.24 7.82
CA ASN A 40 -2.33 -1.62 8.29
C ASN A 40 -3.69 -2.32 8.32
N ALA A 41 -4.70 -1.66 8.89
CA ALA A 41 -6.06 -2.19 8.95
C ALA A 41 -6.60 -2.49 7.55
N PHE A 42 -6.46 -1.55 6.61
CA PHE A 42 -6.85 -1.72 5.22
C PHE A 42 -6.18 -2.95 4.58
N THR A 43 -4.86 -3.07 4.67
CA THR A 43 -4.16 -4.20 4.06
C THR A 43 -4.49 -5.54 4.72
N PHE A 44 -4.74 -5.55 6.03
CA PHE A 44 -5.14 -6.75 6.76
C PHE A 44 -6.55 -7.21 6.37
N GLU A 45 -7.51 -6.29 6.32
CA GLU A 45 -8.88 -6.58 5.86
C GLU A 45 -8.88 -7.05 4.40
N MET A 46 -8.07 -6.42 3.55
CA MET A 46 -7.92 -6.82 2.15
C MET A 46 -7.31 -8.21 2.00
N GLU A 47 -6.21 -8.53 2.72
CA GLU A 47 -5.59 -9.86 2.74
C GLU A 47 -6.61 -10.93 3.17
N ALA A 48 -7.45 -10.62 4.18
CA ALA A 48 -8.48 -11.51 4.68
C ALA A 48 -9.66 -11.71 3.70
N SER A 49 -9.91 -10.74 2.82
CA SER A 49 -10.99 -10.80 1.82
C SER A 49 -10.63 -11.59 0.56
N LEU A 50 -9.34 -11.83 0.33
CA LEU A 50 -8.82 -12.50 -0.87
C LEU A 50 -8.70 -14.01 -0.65
N GLU A 51 -9.26 -14.80 -1.57
CA GLU A 51 -9.11 -16.25 -1.57
C GLU A 51 -7.79 -16.67 -2.23
N GLY A 52 -6.93 -17.41 -1.52
CA GLY A 52 -5.71 -17.97 -2.10
C GLY A 52 -4.58 -18.20 -1.10
N PRO A 53 -3.39 -18.60 -1.59
CA PRO A 53 -2.19 -18.70 -0.76
C PRO A 53 -1.85 -17.35 -0.12
N ARG A 54 -1.49 -17.36 1.17
CA ARG A 54 -1.21 -16.14 1.94
C ARG A 54 -0.22 -15.18 1.27
N THR A 55 0.81 -15.71 0.63
CA THR A 55 1.82 -14.90 -0.08
C THR A 55 1.23 -14.17 -1.29
N GLN A 56 0.24 -14.77 -1.95
CA GLN A 56 -0.46 -14.16 -3.07
C GLN A 56 -1.43 -13.09 -2.59
N SER A 57 -2.26 -13.39 -1.57
CA SER A 57 -3.21 -12.42 -1.01
C SER A 57 -2.51 -11.19 -0.41
N GLN A 58 -1.36 -11.37 0.24
CA GLN A 58 -0.52 -10.26 0.71
C GLN A 58 -0.03 -9.36 -0.42
N ARG A 59 0.45 -9.97 -1.52
CA ARG A 59 0.92 -9.22 -2.68
C ARG A 59 -0.21 -8.43 -3.34
N GLU A 60 -1.37 -9.05 -3.50
CA GLU A 60 -2.55 -8.41 -4.08
C GLU A 60 -3.07 -7.26 -3.18
N ALA A 61 -3.13 -7.46 -1.86
CA ALA A 61 -3.49 -6.40 -0.92
C ALA A 61 -2.53 -5.20 -0.99
N LEU A 62 -1.23 -5.44 -1.10
CA LEU A 62 -0.23 -4.37 -1.26
C LEU A 62 -0.39 -3.62 -2.58
N ILE A 63 -0.68 -4.34 -3.68
CA ILE A 63 -0.93 -3.73 -4.99
C ILE A 63 -2.17 -2.85 -4.92
N THR A 64 -3.26 -3.33 -4.35
CA THR A 64 -4.49 -2.54 -4.22
C THR A 64 -4.27 -1.32 -3.34
N PHE A 65 -3.56 -1.46 -2.22
CA PHE A 65 -3.20 -0.31 -1.39
C PHE A 65 -2.39 0.74 -2.16
N ALA A 66 -1.35 0.33 -2.89
CA ALA A 66 -0.55 1.23 -3.71
C ALA A 66 -1.38 1.92 -4.80
N GLN A 67 -2.31 1.19 -5.44
CA GLN A 67 -3.24 1.78 -6.41
C GLN A 67 -4.16 2.81 -5.76
N SER A 68 -4.73 2.51 -4.59
CA SER A 68 -5.58 3.45 -3.85
C SER A 68 -4.82 4.73 -3.49
N LEU A 69 -3.56 4.61 -3.06
CA LEU A 69 -2.71 5.77 -2.75
C LEU A 69 -2.41 6.62 -3.98
N LEU A 70 -2.07 5.99 -5.11
CA LEU A 70 -1.80 6.70 -6.36
C LEU A 70 -3.05 7.44 -6.86
N CYS A 71 -4.22 6.79 -6.85
CA CYS A 71 -5.48 7.45 -7.17
C CYS A 71 -5.74 8.62 -6.23
N ALA A 72 -5.58 8.43 -4.91
CA ALA A 72 -5.79 9.50 -3.94
C ALA A 72 -4.83 10.69 -4.18
N ALA A 73 -3.56 10.42 -4.49
CA ALA A 73 -2.58 11.46 -4.77
C ALA A 73 -2.91 12.27 -6.03
N GLU A 74 -3.50 11.67 -7.06
CA GLU A 74 -3.95 12.40 -8.27
C GLU A 74 -5.02 13.46 -7.95
N PHE A 75 -5.88 13.22 -6.96
CA PHE A 75 -6.91 14.18 -6.55
C PHE A 75 -6.41 15.25 -5.58
N VAL A 76 -5.24 15.09 -4.95
CA VAL A 76 -4.64 16.12 -4.07
C VAL A 76 -4.05 17.29 -4.88
N VAL A 77 -3.79 17.11 -6.18
CA VAL A 77 -3.24 18.14 -7.07
C VAL A 77 -4.34 19.02 -7.71
N VAL A 78 -5.62 18.67 -7.52
CA VAL A 78 -6.76 19.46 -7.99
C VAL A 78 -7.34 20.29 -6.84
N ASP A 79 -6.54 21.20 -6.30
CA ASP A 79 -7.00 22.38 -5.55
C ASP A 79 -5.98 23.53 -5.70
#